data_AF-A0A6M1ZSQ4-F1
#
_entry.id   AF-A0A6M1ZSQ4-F1
#
_cell.length_a   1.000
_cell.length_b   1.000
_cell.length_c   1.000
_cell.angle_alpha   90.00
_cell.angle_beta   90.00
_cell.angle_gamma   90.00
#
_symmetry.space_group_name_H-M   'P 1'
#
loop_
_entity.id
_entity.type
_entity.pdbx_description
1 polymer ?
#
loop_
_entity_poly.entity_id
_entity_poly.type
_entity_poly.pdbx_seq_one_letter_code
_entity_poly.pdbx_strand_id
1 'polypeptide(L)'
;MNHLPFQLKLFVGFSPDSNFEEGMEEANPYLASLLTGGGDYLQKANYNQKRYLGKPTSSLLSVQQLENLEANVVSLLKRLVPGYPFENHPLCLLALPYEDEQ
;
A
#
# COMPACT_ATOMS: atom_id res chain seq x y z
N MET A 1 21.06 -15.53 20.84
CA MET A 1 20.23 -14.42 20.32
C MET A 1 20.56 -14.29 18.84
N ASN A 2 19.62 -14.63 17.96
CA ASN A 2 19.83 -14.54 16.51
C ASN A 2 19.73 -13.07 16.10
N HIS A 3 20.87 -12.44 15.78
CA HIS A 3 20.88 -11.17 15.07
C HIS A 3 20.50 -11.46 13.62
N LEU A 4 19.26 -11.20 13.24
CA LEU A 4 18.92 -11.04 11.83
C LEU A 4 19.62 -9.77 11.33
N PRO A 5 20.45 -9.84 10.27
CA PRO A 5 21.25 -8.70 9.81
C PRO A 5 20.41 -7.55 9.21
N PHE A 6 19.10 -7.75 9.06
CA PHE A 6 18.14 -6.74 8.61
C PHE A 6 16.77 -7.02 9.25
N GLN A 7 16.06 -5.97 9.65
CA GLN A 7 14.66 -6.06 10.06
C GLN A 7 13.78 -5.93 8.82
N LEU A 8 12.79 -6.82 8.70
CA LEU A 8 11.79 -6.77 7.64
C LEU A 8 10.46 -6.29 8.22
N LYS A 9 9.78 -5.42 7.48
CA LYS A 9 8.36 -5.12 7.67
C LYS A 9 7.57 -5.70 6.52
N LEU A 10 6.41 -6.26 6.83
CA LEU A 10 5.46 -6.66 5.80
C LEU A 10 4.68 -5.43 5.32
N PHE A 11 4.31 -5.42 4.05
CA PHE A 11 3.57 -4.32 3.44
C PHE A 11 2.54 -4.88 2.45
N VAL A 12 1.26 -4.56 2.67
CA VAL A 12 0.18 -4.92 1.75
C VAL A 12 -0.01 -3.76 0.79
N GLY A 13 0.34 -3.95 -0.48
CA GLY A 13 0.43 -2.87 -1.45
C GLY A 13 -0.11 -3.20 -2.83
N PHE A 14 -0.75 -2.22 -3.43
CA PHE A 14 -1.16 -2.19 -4.83
C PHE A 14 -0.04 -1.53 -5.66
N SER A 15 0.30 -2.11 -6.81
CA SER A 15 1.21 -1.49 -7.79
C SER A 15 0.38 -0.76 -8.83
N PRO A 16 0.37 0.59 -8.84
CA PRO A 16 -0.34 1.35 -9.87
C PRO A 16 0.11 0.97 -11.29
N ASP A 17 -0.86 0.83 -12.18
CA ASP A 17 -0.64 0.76 -13.62
C ASP A 17 -0.97 2.11 -14.27
N SER A 18 -0.82 2.21 -15.59
CA SER A 18 -1.12 3.45 -16.34
C SER A 18 -2.55 3.94 -16.13
N ASN A 19 -3.53 3.03 -16.13
CA ASN A 19 -4.94 3.39 -16.00
C ASN A 19 -5.25 3.99 -14.62
N PHE A 20 -4.65 3.44 -13.57
CA PHE A 20 -4.78 4.01 -12.23
C PHE A 20 -4.12 5.38 -12.13
N GLU A 21 -2.94 5.55 -12.73
CA GLU A 21 -2.21 6.83 -12.70
C GLU A 21 -2.96 7.92 -13.46
N GLU A 22 -3.54 7.61 -14.62
CA GLU A 22 -4.45 8.54 -15.34
C GLU A 22 -5.63 8.95 -14.46
N GLY A 23 -6.28 7.98 -13.79
CA GLY A 23 -7.36 8.28 -12.84
C GLY A 23 -6.90 9.10 -11.63
N MET A 24 -5.64 8.98 -11.21
CA MET A 24 -5.05 9.81 -10.16
C MET A 24 -4.79 11.25 -10.60
N GLU A 25 -4.50 11.50 -11.88
CA GLU A 25 -4.35 12.86 -12.43
C GLU A 25 -5.67 13.64 -12.40
N GLU A 26 -6.79 12.93 -12.59
CA GLU A 26 -8.14 13.49 -12.51
C GLU A 26 -8.69 13.56 -11.07
N ALA A 27 -8.04 12.87 -10.12
CA ALA A 27 -8.48 12.82 -8.74
C ALA A 27 -8.34 14.18 -8.05
N ASN A 28 -9.16 14.41 -7.01
CA ASN A 28 -9.05 15.61 -6.21
C ASN A 28 -7.66 15.67 -5.51
N PRO A 29 -6.82 16.69 -5.80
CA PRO A 29 -5.43 16.72 -5.32
C PRO A 29 -5.33 16.83 -3.80
N TYR A 30 -6.30 17.47 -3.14
CA TYR A 30 -6.35 17.55 -1.68
C TYR A 30 -6.63 16.17 -1.07
N LEU A 31 -7.59 15.43 -1.63
CA LEU A 31 -7.91 14.07 -1.19
C LEU A 31 -6.73 13.12 -1.44
N ALA A 32 -6.09 13.24 -2.60
CA ALA A 32 -4.92 12.46 -2.96
C ALA A 32 -3.75 12.67 -1.99
N SER A 33 -3.48 13.93 -1.65
CA SER A 33 -2.45 14.28 -0.66
C SER A 33 -2.80 13.71 0.72
N LEU A 34 -4.04 13.89 1.18
CA LEU A 34 -4.50 13.39 2.48
C LEU A 34 -4.38 11.87 2.60
N LEU A 35 -4.83 11.14 1.58
CA LEU A 35 -4.88 9.68 1.62
C LEU A 35 -3.54 9.01 1.31
N THR A 36 -2.57 9.71 0.72
CA THR A 36 -1.23 9.18 0.42
C THR A 36 -0.11 9.77 1.29
N GLY A 37 -0.48 10.54 2.32
CA GLY A 37 0.43 11.22 3.24
C GLY A 37 0.99 10.38 4.38
N GLY A 38 0.70 9.07 4.41
CA GLY A 38 1.16 8.17 5.47
C GLY A 38 0.30 8.18 6.74
N GLY A 39 0.86 7.67 7.85
CA GLY A 39 0.11 7.44 9.09
C GLY A 39 -0.96 6.36 8.93
N ASP A 40 -2.21 6.70 9.28
CA ASP A 40 -3.37 5.79 9.25
C ASP A 40 -3.94 5.54 7.84
N TYR A 41 -3.42 6.20 6.81
CA TYR A 41 -3.87 6.08 5.42
C TYR A 41 -2.89 5.26 4.56
N LEU A 42 -2.80 5.53 3.25
CA LEU A 42 -1.87 4.86 2.37
C LEU A 42 -0.48 5.47 2.50
N GLN A 43 0.51 4.58 2.50
CA GLN A 43 1.92 4.90 2.41
C GLN A 43 2.43 4.51 1.02
N LYS A 44 3.46 5.24 0.57
CA LYS A 44 4.20 4.92 -0.64
C LYS A 44 5.38 4.03 -0.26
N ALA A 45 5.61 2.98 -1.03
CA ALA A 45 6.79 2.14 -0.91
C ALA A 45 7.43 1.92 -2.28
N ASN A 46 8.75 1.86 -2.33
CA ASN A 46 9.48 1.51 -3.54
C ASN A 46 10.18 0.17 -3.32
N TYR A 47 9.95 -0.79 -4.21
CA TYR A 47 10.57 -2.12 -4.13
C TYR A 47 10.80 -2.68 -5.52
N ASN A 48 12.00 -3.18 -5.80
CA ASN A 48 12.40 -3.69 -7.12
C ASN A 48 12.01 -2.77 -8.28
N GLN A 49 12.32 -1.46 -8.15
CA GLN A 49 12.01 -0.42 -9.14
C GLN A 49 10.51 -0.21 -9.42
N LYS A 50 9.62 -0.79 -8.61
CA LYS A 50 8.17 -0.57 -8.67
C LYS A 50 7.72 0.24 -7.46
N ARG A 51 6.73 1.10 -7.69
CA ARG A 51 6.07 1.87 -6.66
C ARG A 51 4.81 1.15 -6.21
N TYR A 52 4.56 1.18 -4.92
CA TYR A 52 3.40 0.58 -4.29
C TYR A 52 2.68 1.61 -3.42
N LEU A 53 1.36 1.53 -3.41
CA LEU A 53 0.47 2.24 -2.49
C LEU A 53 -0.20 1.23 -1.58
N GLY A 54 -0.08 1.42 -0.27
CA GLY A 54 -0.53 0.38 0.65
C GLY A 54 -0.30 0.72 2.10
N LYS A 55 -0.22 -0.32 2.93
CA LYS A 55 -0.03 -0.18 4.37
C LYS A 55 1.01 -1.16 4.89
N PRO A 56 1.89 -0.72 5.82
CA PRO A 56 2.73 -1.64 6.56
C PRO A 56 1.88 -2.51 7.49
N THR A 57 2.37 -3.69 7.79
CA THR A 57 1.72 -4.63 8.70
C THR A 57 2.63 -4.92 9.90
N SER A 58 2.00 -5.25 11.03
CA SER A 58 2.73 -5.89 12.13
C SER A 58 3.21 -7.28 11.69
N SER A 59 4.28 -7.76 12.33
CA SER A 59 4.98 -9.01 11.97
C SER A 59 4.17 -10.30 12.16
N LEU A 60 3.00 -10.24 12.81
CA LEU A 60 2.13 -11.39 13.06
C LEU A 60 0.68 -11.03 12.74
N LEU A 61 0.23 -11.39 11.55
CA LEU A 61 -1.18 -11.29 11.14
C LEU A 61 -1.75 -12.67 10.84
N SER A 62 -2.98 -12.92 11.30
CA SER A 62 -3.79 -14.01 10.80
C SER A 62 -4.29 -13.71 9.38
N VAL A 63 -4.75 -14.74 8.66
CA VAL A 63 -5.37 -14.58 7.33
C VAL A 63 -6.52 -13.58 7.38
N GLN A 64 -7.39 -13.68 8.40
CA GLN A 64 -8.50 -12.73 8.58
C GLN A 64 -8.04 -11.29 8.73
N GLN A 65 -6.93 -11.05 9.42
CA GLN A 65 -6.38 -9.70 9.59
C GLN A 65 -5.79 -9.17 8.29
N LEU A 66 -5.19 -10.04 7.46
CA LEU A 66 -4.72 -9.68 6.12
C LEU A 66 -5.88 -9.32 5.20
N GLU A 67 -6.96 -10.09 5.19
CA GLU A 67 -8.17 -9.79 4.42
C GLU A 67 -8.79 -8.44 4.84
N ASN A 68 -8.85 -8.17 6.14
CA ASN A 68 -9.33 -6.88 6.65
C ASN A 68 -8.44 -5.72 6.23
N LEU A 69 -7.12 -5.94 6.21
CA LEU A 69 -6.15 -4.94 5.75
C LEU A 69 -6.27 -4.69 4.25
N GLU A 70 -6.39 -5.74 3.46
CA GLU A 70 -6.64 -5.66 2.01
C GLU A 70 -7.92 -4.86 1.73
N ALA A 71 -9.03 -5.22 2.38
CA ALA A 71 -10.30 -4.51 2.23
C ALA A 71 -10.18 -3.02 2.60
N ASN A 72 -9.40 -2.70 3.65
CA ASN A 72 -9.11 -1.33 4.03
C ASN A 72 -8.31 -0.58 2.96
N VAL A 73 -7.21 -1.17 2.47
CA VAL A 73 -6.38 -0.56 1.42
C VAL A 73 -7.20 -0.34 0.15
N VAL A 74 -7.97 -1.33 -0.30
CA VAL A 74 -8.86 -1.22 -1.47
C VAL A 74 -9.90 -0.12 -1.28
N SER A 75 -10.48 0.02 -0.09
CA SER A 75 -11.44 1.09 0.21
C SER A 75 -10.81 2.48 0.06
N LEU A 76 -9.56 2.65 0.50
CA LEU A 76 -8.82 3.91 0.33
C LEU A 76 -8.47 4.17 -1.15
N LEU A 77 -8.02 3.16 -1.87
CA LEU A 77 -7.71 3.26 -3.30
C LEU A 77 -8.96 3.60 -4.14
N LYS A 78 -10.12 3.02 -3.82
CA LYS A 78 -11.41 3.35 -4.47
C LYS A 78 -11.87 4.78 -4.21
N ARG A 79 -11.46 5.40 -3.10
CA ARG A 79 -11.72 6.82 -2.83
C ARG A 79 -10.82 7.75 -3.64
N LEU A 80 -9.61 7.27 -3.98
CA LEU A 80 -8.67 8.00 -4.82
C LEU A 80 -9.10 7.97 -6.29
N VAL A 81 -9.34 6.77 -6.83
CA VAL A 81 -9.73 6.57 -8.23
C VAL A 81 -11.03 5.74 -8.26
N PRO A 82 -12.19 6.41 -8.21
CA PRO A 82 -13.48 5.74 -8.31
C PRO A 82 -13.61 5.03 -9.66
N GLY A 83 -14.08 3.77 -9.65
CA GLY A 83 -14.32 3.00 -10.88
C GLY A 83 -13.13 2.18 -11.38
N TYR A 84 -11.94 2.30 -10.79
CA TYR A 84 -10.82 1.41 -11.13
C TYR A 84 -11.13 -0.06 -10.75
N PRO A 85 -10.87 -1.04 -11.63
CA PRO A 85 -11.30 -2.43 -11.45
C PRO A 85 -10.33 -3.24 -10.57
N PHE A 86 -10.24 -2.91 -9.28
CA PHE A 86 -9.32 -3.59 -8.33
C PHE A 86 -9.50 -5.11 -8.22
N GLU A 87 -10.65 -5.65 -8.61
CA GLU A 87 -10.90 -7.11 -8.64
C GLU A 87 -9.97 -7.85 -9.61
N ASN A 88 -9.49 -7.17 -10.65
CA ASN A 88 -8.55 -7.72 -11.64
C ASN A 88 -7.09 -7.45 -11.28
N HIS A 89 -6.82 -6.66 -10.24
CA HIS A 89 -5.49 -6.20 -9.87
C HIS A 89 -5.26 -6.45 -8.37
N PRO A 90 -4.83 -7.67 -7.99
CA PRO A 90 -4.71 -8.06 -6.60
C PRO A 90 -3.61 -7.27 -5.90
N LEU A 91 -3.79 -7.06 -4.60
CA LEU A 91 -2.75 -6.51 -3.74
C LEU A 91 -1.65 -7.55 -3.53
N CYS A 92 -0.43 -7.07 -3.37
CA CYS A 92 0.74 -7.89 -3.09
C CYS A 92 1.12 -7.76 -1.61
N LEU A 93 1.49 -8.88 -0.97
CA LEU A 93 2.18 -8.87 0.31
C LEU A 93 3.70 -8.82 0.06
N LEU A 94 4.33 -7.72 0.42
CA LEU A 94 5.77 -7.48 0.25
C LEU A 94 6.50 -7.61 1.58
N ALA A 95 7.73 -8.10 1.54
CA ALA A 95 8.67 -8.03 2.65
C ALA A 95 9.70 -6.93 2.35
N LEU A 96 9.55 -5.77 3.01
CA LEU A 96 10.39 -4.60 2.81
C LEU A 96 11.44 -4.50 3.92
N PRO A 97 12.67 -4.04 3.62
CA PRO A 97 13.59 -3.65 4.67
C PRO A 97 12.99 -2.54 5.52
N TYR A 98 13.27 -2.57 6.82
CA TYR A 98 12.93 -1.47 7.73
C TYR A 98 13.84 -0.29 7.38
N GLU A 99 13.31 0.68 6.64
CA GLU A 99 13.92 1.99 6.53
C GLU A 99 13.39 2.82 7.70
N ASP A 100 14.28 3.17 8.64
CA ASP A 100 13.95 4.20 9.64
C ASP A 100 13.60 5.48 8.87
N GLU A 101 12.36 5.95 9.02
CA GLU A 101 12.03 7.33 8.64
C GLU A 101 12.87 8.23 9.56
N GLN A 102 13.98 8.75 9.02
CA GLN A 102 14.85 9.73 9.69
C GLN A 102 14.11 11.04 9.96
#